data_AF-A0A127SNR9-F1
#
_entry.id   AF-A0A127SNR9-F1
#
_cell.length_a   1.000
_cell.length_b   1.000
_cell.length_c   1.000
_cell.angle_alpha   90.00
_cell.angle_beta   90.00
_cell.angle_gamma   90.00
#
_symmetry.space_group_name_H-M   'P 1'
#
loop_
_entity.id
_entity.type
_entity.pdbx_description
1 polymer ?
#
loop_
_entity_poly.entity_id
_entity_poly.type
_entity_poly.pdbx_seq_one_letter_code
_entity_poly.pdbx_strand_id
1 'polypeptide(L)' 'RITEDAYGYGQQRLQETLGLDDEAIYELDGYMDFEKYGQDCTENDCVTKTEFGLLRRLDPPFPEQTQGQRMM' A
#
# COMPACT_ATOMS: atom_id res chain seq x y z
N ARG A 1 -2.74 -7.99 3.57
CA ARG A 1 -3.22 -8.36 2.22
C ARG A 1 -3.94 -7.14 1.69
N ILE A 2 -3.59 -6.67 0.50
CA ILE A 2 -4.30 -5.57 -0.14
C ILE A 2 -5.59 -6.11 -0.78
N THR A 3 -6.67 -5.34 -0.74
CA THR A 3 -7.92 -5.54 -1.48
C THR A 3 -7.62 -5.70 -2.98
N GLU A 4 -8.32 -6.59 -3.68
CA GLU A 4 -7.87 -7.12 -5.00
C GLU A 4 -7.88 -6.10 -6.16
N ASP A 5 -8.45 -4.91 -5.94
CA ASP A 5 -8.54 -3.83 -6.92
C ASP A 5 -8.01 -2.49 -6.38
N ALA A 6 -7.79 -1.55 -7.31
CA ALA A 6 -7.28 -0.23 -6.99
C ALA A 6 -8.28 0.60 -6.17
N TYR A 7 -9.58 0.42 -6.39
CA TYR A 7 -10.62 1.11 -5.63
C TYR A 7 -10.54 0.79 -4.14
N GLY A 8 -10.60 -0.51 -3.80
CA GLY A 8 -10.51 -0.99 -2.42
C GLY A 8 -9.15 -0.70 -1.80
N TYR A 9 -8.07 -0.70 -2.60
CA TYR A 9 -6.76 -0.27 -2.09
C TYR A 9 -6.73 1.24 -1.77
N GLY A 10 -7.35 2.07 -2.61
CA GLY A 10 -7.47 3.51 -2.37
C GLY A 10 -8.22 3.82 -1.09
N GLN A 11 -9.34 3.13 -0.84
CA GLN A 11 -10.09 3.23 0.42
C GLN A 11 -9.20 2.84 1.62
N GLN A 12 -8.60 1.64 1.57
CA GLN A 12 -7.73 1.14 2.65
C GLN A 12 -6.57 2.10 2.91
N ARG A 13 -5.93 2.62 1.86
CA ARG A 13 -4.75 3.47 2.00
C ARG A 13 -5.11 4.82 2.61
N LEU A 14 -6.28 5.36 2.28
CA LEU A 14 -6.76 6.59 2.87
C LEU A 14 -7.10 6.41 4.35
N GLN A 15 -7.77 5.30 4.71
CA GLN A 15 -8.04 4.95 6.11
C GLN A 15 -6.76 4.88 6.93
N GLU A 16 -5.75 4.16 6.43
CA GLU A 16 -4.46 4.04 7.12
C GLU A 16 -3.72 5.39 7.24
N THR A 17 -3.82 6.25 6.23
CA THR A 17 -3.11 7.54 6.19
C THR A 17 -3.71 8.56 7.15
N LEU A 18 -5.04 8.61 7.23
CA LEU A 18 -5.77 9.63 7.97
C LEU A 18 -6.41 9.10 9.27
N GLY A 19 -6.32 7.80 9.54
CA GLY A 19 -6.95 7.15 10.69
C GLY A 19 -8.48 7.15 10.61
N LEU A 20 -9.03 6.98 9.41
CA LEU A 20 -10.48 6.99 9.18
C LEU A 20 -11.08 5.61 9.43
N ASP A 21 -12.32 5.59 9.90
CA ASP A 21 -13.15 4.38 9.96
C ASP A 21 -13.91 4.17 8.63
N ASP A 22 -14.71 3.11 8.58
CA ASP A 22 -15.48 2.75 7.39
C ASP A 22 -16.62 3.75 7.10
N GLU A 23 -17.19 4.37 8.14
CA GLU A 23 -18.27 5.36 8.00
C GLU A 23 -17.75 6.63 7.34
N ALA A 24 -16.59 7.14 7.78
CA ALA A 24 -15.96 8.30 7.16
C ALA A 24 -15.54 8.04 5.70
N ILE A 25 -15.11 6.82 5.34
CA ILE A 25 -14.86 6.47 3.94
C ILE A 25 -16.15 6.45 3.12
N TYR A 26 -17.22 5.90 3.68
CA TYR A 26 -18.52 5.84 3.02
C TYR A 26 -19.07 7.25 2.75
N GLU A 27 -18.90 8.20 3.66
CA GLU A 27 -19.29 9.60 3.45
C GLU A 27 -18.49 10.28 2.32
N LEU A 28 -17.26 9.84 2.08
CA LEU A 28 -16.40 10.33 1.00
C LEU A 28 -16.71 9.66 -0.35
N ASP A 29 -17.55 8.61 -0.36
CA ASP A 29 -17.99 7.96 -1.60
C ASP A 29 -18.76 8.95 -2.47
N GLY A 30 -18.28 9.12 -3.71
CA GLY A 30 -18.78 10.12 -4.66
C GLY A 30 -18.10 11.51 -4.59
N TYR A 31 -17.36 11.83 -3.54
CA TYR A 31 -16.49 13.03 -3.50
C TYR A 31 -15.05 12.73 -3.89
N MET A 32 -14.63 11.47 -3.69
CA MET A 32 -13.28 11.02 -3.95
C MET A 32 -13.26 9.93 -5.02
N ASP A 33 -12.30 10.04 -5.94
CA ASP A 33 -11.98 8.97 -6.89
C ASP A 33 -10.99 8.01 -6.24
N PHE A 34 -11.53 7.02 -5.51
CA PHE A 34 -10.70 6.02 -4.82
C PHE A 34 -9.93 5.12 -5.78
N GLU A 35 -10.46 4.87 -6.99
CA GLU A 35 -9.77 4.05 -7.97
C GLU A 35 -8.50 4.74 -8.45
N LYS A 36 -8.59 6.03 -8.82
CA LYS A 36 -7.43 6.82 -9.20
C LYS A 36 -6.43 6.96 -8.06
N TYR A 37 -6.91 7.31 -6.86
CA TYR A 37 -6.03 7.44 -5.70
C TYR A 37 -5.32 6.12 -5.38
N GLY A 38 -6.02 4.99 -5.48
CA GLY A 38 -5.43 3.67 -5.28
C GLY A 38 -4.41 3.29 -6.35
N GLN A 39 -4.60 3.68 -7.61
CA GLN A 39 -3.59 3.50 -8.66
C GLN A 39 -2.30 4.27 -8.33
N ASP A 40 -2.42 5.56 -7.98
CA ASP A 40 -1.29 6.39 -7.58
C ASP A 40 -0.56 5.80 -6.36
N CYS A 41 -1.32 5.29 -5.37
CA CYS A 41 -0.76 4.64 -4.19
C CYS A 41 -0.09 3.29 -4.52
N THR A 42 -0.62 2.52 -5.46
CA THR A 42 -0.06 1.24 -5.89
C THR A 42 1.35 1.44 -6.46
N GLU A 43 1.52 2.48 -7.29
CA GLU A 43 2.82 2.86 -7.84
C GLU A 43 3.77 3.36 -6.75
N ASN A 44 3.32 4.29 -5.91
CA ASN A 44 4.15 4.86 -4.84
C ASN A 44 4.61 3.82 -3.80
N ASP A 45 3.72 2.92 -3.39
CA ASP A 45 3.99 1.95 -2.32
C ASP A 45 4.69 0.68 -2.82
N CYS A 46 5.09 0.66 -4.11
CA CYS A 46 5.76 -0.49 -4.74
C CYS A 46 4.94 -1.78 -4.58
N VAL A 47 3.63 -1.70 -4.81
CA VAL A 47 2.74 -2.86 -4.73
C VAL A 47 3.04 -3.82 -5.87
N THR A 48 3.21 -5.10 -5.56
CA THR A 48 3.45 -6.16 -6.54
C THR A 48 2.30 -7.17 -6.54
N LYS A 49 1.87 -7.58 -7.74
CA LYS A 49 0.91 -8.67 -7.91
C LYS A 49 1.63 -10.02 -7.90
N THR A 50 1.19 -10.91 -7.02
CA THR A 50 1.66 -12.30 -6.93
C THR A 50 0.49 -13.26 -7.13
N GLU A 51 0.79 -14.54 -7.28
CA GLU A 51 -0.24 -15.60 -7.33
C GLU A 51 -1.08 -15.72 -6.04
N PHE A 52 -0.61 -15.12 -4.94
CA PHE A 52 -1.30 -15.09 -3.64
C PHE A 52 -2.00 -13.75 -3.37
N GLY A 53 -2.04 -12.85 -4.35
CA GLY A 53 -2.64 -11.52 -4.25
C GLY A 53 -1.62 -10.38 -4.25
N LEU A 54 -2.06 -9.21 -3.83
CA LEU A 54 -1.28 -7.97 -3.85
C LEU A 54 -0.47 -7.80 -2.55
N LEU A 55 0.83 -7.55 -2.71
CA LEU A 55 1.78 -7.32 -1.62
C LEU A 55 2.36 -5.90 -1.72
N ARG A 56 2.44 -5.20 -0.59
CA ARG A 56 3.08 -3.89 -0.44
C ARG A 56 4.36 -4.02 0.35
N ARG A 57 5.38 -3.24 -0.01
CA ARG A 57 6.61 -3.13 0.77
C ARG A 57 6.38 -2.18 1.96
N LEU A 58 6.55 -2.67 3.19
CA LEU A 58 6.41 -1.86 4.40
C LEU A 58 7.71 -1.11 4.76
N ASP A 59 8.84 -1.78 4.60
CA ASP A 59 10.16 -1.27 4.98
C ASP A 59 11.13 -1.31 3.79
N PRO A 60 12.15 -0.42 3.76
CA PRO A 60 13.23 -0.52 2.79
C PRO A 60 13.95 -1.88 2.88
N PRO A 61 14.59 -2.35 1.79
CA PRO A 61 15.37 -3.58 1.84
C PRO A 61 16.46 -3.48 2.92
N PHE A 62 16.96 -4.63 3.35
CA PHE A 62 18.10 -4.69 4.27
C PHE A 62 19.22 -3.78 3.76
N PRO A 63 19.89 -3.04 4.65
CA PRO A 63 21.02 -2.20 4.26
C PRO A 63 22.06 -3.05 3.53
N GLU A 64 22.68 -2.48 2.50
CA GLU A 64 23.77 -3.13 1.75
C GLU A 64 24.80 -3.68 2.74
N GLN A 65 25.13 -4.97 2.60
CA GLN A 65 26.19 -5.56 3.41
C GLN A 65 27.51 -4.87 3.04
N THR A 66 27.93 -3.89 3.85
CA THR A 66 29.29 -3.37 3.80
C THR A 66 30.22 -4.55 4.04
N GLN A 67 31.06 -4.84 3.06
CA GLN A 67 32.04 -5.92 3.02
C GLN A 67 32.96 -5.87 4.25
N GLY A 68 32.50 -6.43 5.38
CA GLY A 68 33.13 -6.22 6.69
C GLY A 68 32.92 -7.36 7.70
N GLN A 69 32.03 -8.31 7.44
CA GLN A 69 32.00 -9.56 8.20
C GLN A 69 32.81 -10.63 7.46
N ARG A 70 34.15 -10.53 7.56
CA ARG A 70 34.97 -11.74 7.52
C ARG A 70 34.60 -12.55 8.76
N MET A 71 33.88 -13.65 8.56
CA MET A 71 33.84 -14.71 9.56
C MET A 71 35.29 -15.19 9.73
N MET A 72 35.87 -15.01 10.93
CA MET A 72 37.11 -15.68 11.33
C MET A 72 36.80 -17.13 11.70
#